data_AF-A0A979GCF2-F1
#
_entry.id   AF-A0A979GCF2-F1
#
_cell.length_a   1.000
_cell.length_b   1.000
_cell.length_c   1.000
_cell.angle_alpha   90.00
_cell.angle_beta   90.00
_cell.angle_gamma   90.00
#
_symmetry.space_group_name_H-M   'P 1'
#
loop_
_entity.id
_entity.type
_entity.pdbx_description
1 polymer ?
#
loop_
_entity_poly.entity_id
_entity_poly.type
_entity_poly.pdbx_seq_one_letter_code
_entity_poly.pdbx_strand_id
1 'polypeptide(L)'
;MLDKATWTQHVLPAMAPKLGIGVWQGSGYYVKPGKGVNISIEDWNAIVAFYKELAPEKLEAAKAPQPLAEDLKLFEIQVAGPEGSPSEVVLTETGPDKITLVKQVKAETELGLVDSKRLVDGVPNVIKRGITREAAVALKARLEAIGAKAEIRDMLGIVTATTTMVNINPFTGELYSSSEHSGTLFRWDSALHSHKAIKLQSAAVDLNWRAADTGLLTCIGNLRAVDVAQGMLWEIHPSQPEAAQVKTIGMGLPRPVQSIGADFDRDGRMDYLVCGFGHDYGGLYVLQQTAEDDYKKLPVWEVPGAIHSEVADFDKDGWPDIMTLFAYADEGIWLFLNDHKGGFKQQQLLRFPPLNGSTSFQVVDMNKDGLPDILYTSGDNGDYSMELKPFHGVYLYLNKGDFHFEKEWFYPVNGCTKAVAADFDSDGDPDIASIAFFADLKDHPGEKFILFRQEKPLQFTPHTMPELKKAGRWICMDVGDFDRDGDPDIVLGNYSKGFMIQDGFRPDWNVNTPLVLLRNNSK
;
A
#
# COMPACT_ATOMS: atom_id res chain seq x y z
N MET A 1 1.85 0.95 27.91
CA MET A 1 0.97 0.78 29.09
C MET A 1 0.71 2.17 29.67
N LEU A 2 -0.48 2.47 30.23
CA LEU A 2 -0.73 3.72 30.97
C LEU A 2 -0.21 3.59 32.41
N ASP A 3 0.00 4.71 33.10
CA ASP A 3 0.36 4.65 34.52
C ASP A 3 -0.80 4.17 35.40
N LYS A 4 -0.46 3.74 36.60
CA LYS A 4 -1.39 3.17 37.57
C LYS A 4 -2.50 4.15 37.94
N ALA A 5 -2.20 5.44 38.05
CA ALA A 5 -3.18 6.47 38.36
C ALA A 5 -4.23 6.57 37.24
N THR A 6 -3.79 6.62 35.98
CA THR A 6 -4.66 6.70 34.81
C THR A 6 -5.56 5.47 34.69
N TRP A 7 -5.01 4.27 34.88
CA TRP A 7 -5.81 3.04 34.91
C TRP A 7 -6.86 3.05 36.01
N THR A 8 -6.47 3.35 37.25
CA THR A 8 -7.35 3.20 38.42
C THR A 8 -8.35 4.32 38.59
N GLN A 9 -8.05 5.53 38.12
CA GLN A 9 -8.89 6.72 38.31
C GLN A 9 -9.71 7.08 37.08
N HIS A 10 -9.31 6.62 35.89
CA HIS A 10 -9.98 6.98 34.63
C HIS A 10 -10.45 5.77 33.84
N VAL A 11 -9.52 4.87 33.45
CA VAL A 11 -9.84 3.83 32.47
C VAL A 11 -10.74 2.74 33.06
N LEU A 12 -10.35 2.10 34.17
CA LEU A 12 -11.16 1.04 34.79
C LEU A 12 -12.54 1.56 35.25
N PRO A 13 -12.67 2.74 35.88
CA PRO A 13 -13.97 3.34 36.17
C PRO A 13 -14.84 3.61 34.95
N ALA A 14 -14.26 3.98 33.80
CA ALA A 14 -15.00 4.20 32.56
C ALA A 14 -15.41 2.87 31.87
N MET A 15 -14.61 1.82 32.03
CA MET A 15 -14.88 0.48 31.46
C MET A 15 -15.96 -0.27 32.24
N ALA A 16 -15.93 -0.24 33.58
CA ALA A 16 -16.79 -1.07 34.44
C ALA A 16 -18.28 -1.01 34.05
N PRO A 17 -18.89 0.18 33.83
CA PRO A 17 -20.30 0.29 33.47
C PRO A 17 -20.67 -0.36 32.14
N LYS A 18 -19.72 -0.45 31.18
CA LYS A 18 -19.92 -1.10 29.88
C LYS A 18 -20.03 -2.63 30.00
N LEU A 19 -19.52 -3.20 31.09
CA LEU A 19 -19.60 -4.63 31.40
C LEU A 19 -20.66 -4.96 32.45
N GLY A 20 -21.49 -3.99 32.84
CA GLY A 20 -22.54 -4.17 33.86
C GLY A 20 -22.07 -3.98 35.30
N ILE A 21 -20.84 -3.53 35.51
CA ILE A 21 -20.26 -3.27 36.83
C ILE A 21 -20.51 -1.81 37.24
N GLY A 22 -21.06 -1.60 38.43
CA GLY A 22 -21.22 -0.29 39.04
C GLY A 22 -19.92 0.25 39.62
N VAL A 23 -19.78 1.57 39.61
CA VAL A 23 -18.63 2.28 40.21
C VAL A 23 -19.11 3.10 41.40
N TRP A 24 -18.44 2.97 42.53
CA TRP A 24 -18.69 3.70 43.78
C TRP A 24 -17.45 4.48 44.19
N GLN A 25 -17.62 5.78 44.48
CA GLN A 25 -16.52 6.70 44.86
C GLN A 25 -15.30 6.68 43.92
N GLY A 26 -15.52 6.43 42.62
CA GLY A 26 -14.48 6.48 41.60
C GLY A 26 -13.53 5.27 41.55
N SER A 27 -13.46 4.42 42.58
CA SER A 27 -12.53 3.27 42.60
C SER A 27 -13.09 1.98 43.22
N GLY A 28 -14.29 2.00 43.80
CA GLY A 28 -15.00 0.81 44.27
C GLY A 28 -15.90 0.23 43.20
N TYR A 29 -16.00 -1.10 43.13
CA TYR A 29 -16.79 -1.79 42.09
C TYR A 29 -17.83 -2.72 42.73
N TYR A 30 -19.03 -2.79 42.14
CA TYR A 30 -20.13 -3.62 42.63
C TYR A 30 -21.06 -4.08 41.50
N VAL A 31 -21.78 -5.17 41.70
CA VAL A 31 -22.78 -5.65 40.73
C VAL A 31 -24.05 -4.82 40.83
N LYS A 32 -24.55 -4.27 39.71
CA LYS A 32 -25.83 -3.55 39.69
C LYS A 32 -27.00 -4.55 39.54
N PRO A 33 -27.95 -4.61 40.49
CA PRO A 33 -29.13 -5.47 40.35
C PRO A 33 -29.99 -5.06 39.15
N GLY A 34 -30.41 -6.03 38.33
CA GLY A 34 -31.39 -5.83 37.25
C GLY A 34 -30.84 -5.32 35.91
N LYS A 35 -29.52 -5.18 35.74
CA LYS A 35 -28.88 -5.02 34.41
C LYS A 35 -28.19 -6.32 34.02
N GLY A 36 -28.16 -6.64 32.71
CA GLY A 36 -27.38 -7.76 32.20
C GLY A 36 -25.91 -7.61 32.63
N VAL A 37 -25.40 -8.59 33.36
CA VAL A 37 -24.02 -8.65 33.84
C VAL A 37 -23.24 -9.46 32.81
N ASN A 38 -22.28 -8.84 32.13
CA ASN A 38 -21.47 -9.50 31.11
C ASN A 38 -20.20 -10.16 31.70
N ILE A 39 -19.88 -9.86 32.97
CA ILE A 39 -18.70 -10.38 33.68
C ILE A 39 -18.97 -10.50 35.18
N SER A 40 -18.44 -11.54 35.83
CA SER A 40 -18.55 -11.67 37.29
C SER A 40 -17.78 -10.57 38.02
N ILE A 41 -18.13 -10.29 39.29
CA ILE A 41 -17.39 -9.30 40.08
C ILE A 41 -15.99 -9.81 40.44
N GLU A 42 -15.85 -11.12 40.56
CA GLU A 42 -14.58 -11.82 40.77
C GLU A 42 -13.63 -11.61 39.59
N ASP A 43 -14.10 -11.86 38.35
CA ASP A 43 -13.31 -11.67 37.14
C ASP A 43 -12.98 -10.18 36.91
N TRP A 44 -13.93 -9.28 37.20
CA TRP A 44 -13.66 -7.84 37.15
C TRP A 44 -12.57 -7.43 38.14
N ASN A 45 -12.62 -7.93 39.37
CA ASN A 45 -11.58 -7.66 40.37
C ASN A 45 -10.22 -8.24 39.96
N ALA A 46 -10.18 -9.38 39.26
CA ALA A 46 -8.96 -9.92 38.67
C ALA A 46 -8.38 -8.98 37.60
N ILE A 47 -9.23 -8.41 36.73
CA ILE A 47 -8.81 -7.39 35.74
C ILE A 47 -8.25 -6.14 36.44
N VAL A 48 -8.93 -5.65 37.49
CA VAL A 48 -8.47 -4.49 38.26
C VAL A 48 -7.11 -4.77 38.92
N ALA A 49 -6.95 -5.96 39.52
CA ALA A 49 -5.70 -6.37 40.14
C ALA A 49 -4.56 -6.47 39.11
N PHE A 50 -4.82 -7.09 37.96
CA PHE A 50 -3.87 -7.21 36.85
C PHE A 50 -3.30 -5.85 36.44
N TYR A 51 -4.15 -4.86 36.18
CA TYR A 51 -3.68 -3.53 35.79
C TYR A 51 -3.04 -2.75 36.94
N LYS A 52 -3.46 -2.96 38.19
CA LYS A 52 -2.79 -2.34 39.36
C LYS A 52 -1.39 -2.92 39.61
N GLU A 53 -1.17 -4.17 39.25
CA GLU A 53 0.11 -4.84 39.42
C GLU A 53 1.07 -4.49 38.27
N LEU A 54 0.61 -4.57 37.02
CA LEU A 54 1.45 -4.38 35.84
C LEU A 54 1.68 -2.92 35.46
N ALA A 55 0.74 -2.02 35.75
CA ALA A 55 0.90 -0.62 35.35
C ALA A 55 2.04 0.05 36.14
N PRO A 56 2.95 0.75 35.44
CA PRO A 56 4.01 1.51 36.10
C PRO A 56 3.41 2.65 36.93
N GLU A 57 4.12 3.06 37.99
CA GLU A 57 3.70 4.20 38.81
C GLU A 57 3.70 5.52 38.01
N LYS A 58 4.63 5.65 37.06
CA LYS A 58 4.76 6.80 36.18
C LYS A 58 5.24 6.32 34.81
N LEU A 59 4.74 6.95 33.76
CA LEU A 59 5.28 6.74 32.41
C LEU A 59 6.64 7.41 32.28
N GLU A 60 7.60 6.67 31.73
CA GLU A 60 8.82 7.30 31.22
C GLU A 60 8.45 8.23 30.06
N ALA A 61 9.10 9.39 30.01
CA ALA A 61 8.92 10.28 28.87
C ALA A 61 9.47 9.60 27.61
N ALA A 62 8.71 9.65 26.53
CA ALA A 62 9.20 9.20 25.23
C ALA A 62 10.48 9.96 24.88
N LYS A 63 11.53 9.24 24.47
CA LYS A 63 12.73 9.87 23.92
C LYS A 63 12.34 10.56 22.62
N ALA A 64 12.82 11.79 22.43
CA ALA A 64 12.67 12.44 21.13
C ALA A 64 13.38 11.60 20.06
N PRO A 65 12.78 11.43 18.87
CA PRO A 65 13.45 10.76 17.76
C PRO A 65 14.71 11.52 17.35
N GLN A 66 15.66 10.79 16.75
CA GLN A 66 16.76 11.41 16.05
C GLN A 66 16.21 12.32 14.94
N PRO A 67 16.73 13.55 14.74
CA PRO A 67 16.24 14.41 13.67
C PRO A 67 16.54 13.83 12.29
N LEU A 68 15.64 14.06 11.33
CA LEU A 68 15.85 13.68 9.93
C LEU A 68 16.97 14.52 9.32
N ALA A 69 17.93 13.85 8.68
CA ALA A 69 18.93 14.52 7.85
C ALA A 69 18.37 14.79 6.44
N GLU A 70 18.68 15.95 5.86
CA GLU A 70 18.18 16.39 4.54
C GLU A 70 19.27 16.34 3.45
N ASP A 71 20.20 15.40 3.57
CA ASP A 71 21.40 15.27 2.73
C ASP A 71 21.39 14.01 1.86
N LEU A 72 20.22 13.36 1.70
CA LEU A 72 20.08 12.16 0.89
C LEU A 72 20.32 12.47 -0.60
N LYS A 73 21.43 11.96 -1.13
CA LYS A 73 21.83 12.12 -2.55
C LYS A 73 21.85 10.80 -3.33
N LEU A 74 21.34 9.74 -2.71
CA LEU A 74 21.33 8.40 -3.28
C LEU A 74 20.40 8.28 -4.49
N PHE A 75 19.28 9.00 -4.46
CA PHE A 75 18.24 8.91 -5.48
C PHE A 75 18.11 10.17 -6.34
N GLU A 76 17.89 9.98 -7.64
CA GLU A 76 17.33 10.97 -8.55
C GLU A 76 15.79 10.89 -8.51
N ILE A 77 15.14 12.02 -8.26
CA ILE A 77 13.67 12.09 -8.20
C ILE A 77 13.10 12.30 -9.60
N GLN A 78 12.27 11.36 -10.04
CA GLN A 78 11.49 11.47 -11.26
C GLN A 78 9.99 11.52 -10.94
N VAL A 79 9.35 12.62 -11.32
CA VAL A 79 7.92 12.86 -11.05
C VAL A 79 7.11 12.43 -12.26
N ALA A 80 6.18 11.48 -12.09
CA ALA A 80 5.33 11.04 -13.19
C ALA A 80 4.27 12.07 -13.56
N GLY A 81 3.91 12.08 -14.85
CA GLY A 81 2.72 12.80 -15.34
C GLY A 81 1.42 12.16 -14.83
N PRO A 82 0.26 12.83 -14.98
CA PRO A 82 -1.04 12.27 -14.56
C PRO A 82 -1.37 10.93 -15.22
N GLU A 83 -1.99 10.01 -14.47
CA GLU A 83 -2.44 8.70 -14.98
C GLU A 83 -3.45 8.87 -16.13
N GLY A 84 -3.22 8.16 -17.23
CA GLY A 84 -4.07 8.18 -18.41
C GLY A 84 -4.17 9.55 -19.10
N SER A 85 -3.35 10.53 -18.67
CA SER A 85 -3.34 11.95 -19.03
C SER A 85 -4.23 12.29 -20.22
N PRO A 86 -5.44 12.84 -20.00
CA PRO A 86 -6.21 13.40 -21.10
C PRO A 86 -5.36 14.49 -21.73
N SER A 87 -4.86 14.20 -22.91
CA SER A 87 -3.96 15.03 -23.67
C SER A 87 -4.77 15.99 -24.53
N GLU A 88 -4.17 17.13 -24.82
CA GLU A 88 -4.58 17.97 -25.94
C GLU A 88 -3.51 18.00 -27.02
N VAL A 89 -3.95 17.97 -28.26
CA VAL A 89 -3.07 18.17 -29.42
C VAL A 89 -3.21 19.61 -29.86
N VAL A 90 -2.13 20.36 -29.72
CA VAL A 90 -2.02 21.76 -30.12
C VAL A 90 -1.34 21.81 -31.48
N LEU A 91 -2.04 22.28 -32.50
CA LEU A 91 -1.45 22.59 -33.78
C LEU A 91 -0.65 23.89 -33.64
N THR A 92 0.66 23.83 -33.89
CA THR A 92 1.57 24.96 -33.74
C THR A 92 1.91 25.61 -35.09
N GLU A 93 1.91 24.83 -36.18
CA GLU A 93 2.14 25.33 -37.55
C GLU A 93 1.26 24.57 -38.55
N THR A 94 0.74 25.25 -39.58
CA THR A 94 -0.22 24.68 -40.54
C THR A 94 0.39 23.94 -41.72
N GLY A 95 1.68 24.13 -42.00
CA GLY A 95 2.30 23.55 -43.21
C GLY A 95 1.77 24.11 -44.55
N PRO A 96 2.23 23.54 -45.68
CA PRO A 96 1.93 24.04 -47.03
C PRO A 96 0.56 23.61 -47.59
N ASP A 97 0.02 22.45 -47.20
CA ASP A 97 -1.27 21.94 -47.71
C ASP A 97 -2.43 22.21 -46.73
N LYS A 98 -2.84 23.48 -46.71
CA LYS A 98 -3.88 23.96 -45.79
C LYS A 98 -5.26 23.33 -46.04
N ILE A 99 -5.57 22.96 -47.28
CA ILE A 99 -6.89 22.39 -47.62
C ILE A 99 -6.99 20.98 -47.05
N THR A 100 -5.95 20.15 -47.23
CA THR A 100 -5.91 18.79 -46.69
C THR A 100 -5.90 18.81 -45.16
N LEU A 101 -5.15 19.74 -44.55
CA LEU A 101 -5.15 19.90 -43.10
C LEU A 101 -6.53 20.25 -42.53
N VAL A 102 -7.26 21.19 -43.15
CA VAL A 102 -8.63 21.53 -42.73
C VAL A 102 -9.58 20.33 -42.82
N LYS A 103 -9.43 19.47 -43.83
CA LYS A 103 -10.21 18.23 -43.95
C LYS A 103 -9.86 17.24 -42.83
N GLN A 104 -8.57 17.10 -42.50
CA GLN A 104 -8.14 16.23 -41.41
C GLN A 104 -8.66 16.72 -40.06
N VAL A 105 -8.47 18.00 -39.74
CA VAL A 105 -8.98 18.60 -38.49
C VAL A 105 -10.50 18.44 -38.38
N LYS A 106 -11.24 18.62 -39.48
CA LYS A 106 -12.67 18.38 -39.52
C LYS A 106 -13.04 16.94 -39.17
N ALA A 107 -12.33 15.95 -39.73
CA ALA A 107 -12.57 14.54 -39.46
C ALA A 107 -12.30 14.17 -37.99
N GLU A 108 -11.29 14.79 -37.39
CA GLU A 108 -10.87 14.48 -36.01
C GLU A 108 -11.74 15.16 -34.95
N THR A 109 -12.34 16.31 -35.28
CA THR A 109 -13.10 17.15 -34.33
C THR A 109 -14.60 17.10 -34.53
N GLU A 110 -15.07 16.52 -35.65
CA GLU A 110 -16.48 16.48 -36.07
C GLU A 110 -17.12 17.87 -36.23
N LEU A 111 -16.30 18.93 -36.31
CA LEU A 111 -16.76 20.31 -36.47
C LEU A 111 -17.23 20.63 -37.89
N GLY A 112 -17.93 21.75 -38.04
CA GLY A 112 -18.25 22.33 -39.34
C GLY A 112 -16.99 22.77 -40.11
N LEU A 113 -17.10 22.94 -41.44
CA LEU A 113 -15.98 23.36 -42.29
C LEU A 113 -15.42 24.73 -41.87
N VAL A 114 -16.31 25.66 -41.49
CA VAL A 114 -15.94 27.01 -41.05
C VAL A 114 -15.16 26.97 -39.73
N ASP A 115 -15.63 26.19 -38.75
CA ASP A 115 -14.96 26.06 -37.45
C ASP A 115 -13.62 25.33 -37.56
N SER A 116 -13.55 24.28 -38.37
CA SER A 116 -12.31 23.55 -38.66
C SER A 116 -11.26 24.46 -39.31
N LYS A 117 -11.70 25.30 -40.27
CA LYS A 117 -10.84 26.31 -40.88
C LYS A 117 -10.36 27.33 -39.85
N ARG A 118 -11.24 27.79 -38.94
CA ARG A 118 -10.86 28.73 -37.87
C ARG A 118 -9.81 28.15 -36.92
N LEU A 119 -9.90 26.85 -36.58
CA LEU A 119 -8.90 26.18 -35.77
C LEU A 119 -7.54 26.13 -36.48
N VAL A 120 -7.52 25.77 -37.76
CA VAL A 120 -6.29 25.71 -38.56
C VAL A 120 -5.70 27.10 -38.80
N ASP A 121 -6.50 28.11 -39.09
CA ASP A 121 -6.01 29.48 -39.36
C ASP A 121 -5.47 30.17 -38.09
N GLY A 122 -5.87 29.71 -36.90
CA GLY A 122 -5.56 30.34 -35.62
C GLY A 122 -4.40 29.74 -34.84
N VAL A 123 -3.40 29.12 -35.50
CA VAL A 123 -2.25 28.53 -34.78
C VAL A 123 -1.48 29.57 -33.95
N PRO A 124 -1.00 29.22 -32.73
CA PRO A 124 -1.17 27.93 -32.06
C PRO A 124 -2.61 27.73 -31.53
N ASN A 125 -3.22 26.58 -31.84
CA ASN A 125 -4.60 26.28 -31.43
C ASN A 125 -4.81 24.81 -31.05
N VAL A 126 -5.73 24.57 -30.11
CA VAL A 126 -6.07 23.22 -29.66
C VAL A 126 -6.99 22.57 -30.70
N ILE A 127 -6.53 21.47 -31.29
CA ILE A 127 -7.31 20.70 -32.25
C ILE A 127 -8.27 19.76 -31.53
N LYS A 128 -7.77 19.00 -30.56
CA LYS A 128 -8.55 18.04 -29.80
C LYS A 128 -8.01 17.99 -28.38
N ARG A 129 -8.91 17.87 -27.41
CA ARG A 129 -8.59 17.79 -25.97
C ARG A 129 -9.35 16.64 -25.34
N GLY A 130 -8.86 16.16 -24.19
CA GLY A 130 -9.56 15.10 -23.46
C GLY A 130 -9.36 13.71 -24.05
N ILE A 131 -8.36 13.52 -24.91
CA ILE A 131 -8.09 12.25 -25.57
C ILE A 131 -6.96 11.51 -24.87
N THR A 132 -6.92 10.17 -24.97
CA THR A 132 -5.80 9.42 -24.39
C THR A 132 -4.48 9.81 -25.06
N ARG A 133 -3.36 9.55 -24.39
CA ARG A 133 -2.03 9.83 -24.94
C ARG A 133 -1.81 9.09 -26.26
N GLU A 134 -2.26 7.84 -26.37
CA GLU A 134 -2.17 7.05 -27.61
C GLU A 134 -2.95 7.73 -28.75
N ALA A 135 -4.16 8.20 -28.47
CA ALA A 135 -4.97 8.93 -29.43
C ALA A 135 -4.32 10.28 -29.81
N ALA A 136 -3.66 10.95 -28.87
CA ALA A 136 -2.94 12.19 -29.12
C ALA A 136 -1.69 11.98 -29.98
N VAL A 137 -0.91 10.92 -29.72
CA VAL A 137 0.25 10.51 -30.54
C VAL A 137 -0.20 10.17 -31.96
N ALA A 138 -1.28 9.38 -32.09
CA ALA A 138 -1.82 9.02 -33.40
C ALA A 138 -2.36 10.23 -34.17
N LEU A 139 -3.04 11.16 -33.47
CA LEU A 139 -3.53 12.41 -34.06
C LEU A 139 -2.36 13.31 -34.50
N LYS A 140 -1.35 13.50 -33.64
CA LYS A 140 -0.14 14.26 -33.96
C LYS A 140 0.53 13.71 -35.22
N ALA A 141 0.76 12.39 -35.29
CA ALA A 141 1.37 11.75 -36.44
C ALA A 141 0.58 11.99 -37.74
N ARG A 142 -0.77 11.94 -37.68
CA ARG A 142 -1.62 12.25 -38.84
C ARG A 142 -1.54 13.70 -39.28
N LEU A 143 -1.44 14.65 -38.35
CA LEU A 143 -1.28 16.07 -38.67
C LEU A 143 0.11 16.34 -39.28
N GLU A 144 1.17 15.76 -38.71
CA GLU A 144 2.55 15.93 -39.18
C GLU A 144 2.79 15.31 -40.55
N ALA A 145 2.10 14.21 -40.89
CA ALA A 145 2.13 13.59 -42.22
C ALA A 145 1.63 14.53 -43.34
N ILE A 146 0.86 15.57 -43.01
CA ILE A 146 0.34 16.59 -43.95
C ILE A 146 1.25 17.85 -43.97
N GLY A 147 2.37 17.82 -43.25
CA GLY A 147 3.37 18.90 -43.20
C GLY A 147 3.06 19.98 -42.16
N ALA A 148 2.09 19.78 -41.27
CA ALA A 148 1.86 20.61 -40.10
C ALA A 148 2.84 20.27 -38.96
N LYS A 149 2.92 21.12 -37.93
CA LYS A 149 3.56 20.80 -36.65
C LYS A 149 2.54 20.79 -35.53
N ALA A 150 2.63 19.80 -34.63
CA ALA A 150 1.76 19.71 -33.48
C ALA A 150 2.52 19.28 -32.23
N GLU A 151 2.06 19.77 -31.08
CA GLU A 151 2.55 19.43 -29.75
C GLU A 151 1.46 18.69 -28.97
N ILE A 152 1.86 17.77 -28.11
CA ILE A 152 0.96 17.14 -27.15
C ILE A 152 1.19 17.84 -25.81
N ARG A 153 0.10 18.29 -25.18
CA ARG A 153 0.13 18.84 -23.82
C ARG A 153 -0.76 18.00 -22.93
N ASP A 154 -0.25 17.63 -21.77
CA ASP A 154 -1.05 16.92 -20.77
C ASP A 154 -1.97 17.92 -20.07
N MET A 155 -3.27 17.61 -19.98
CA MET A 155 -4.19 18.46 -19.21
C MET A 155 -3.96 18.24 -17.71
N LEU A 156 -3.02 19.00 -17.15
CA LEU A 156 -2.55 18.98 -15.75
C LEU A 156 -3.61 19.40 -14.70
N GLY A 157 -4.91 19.31 -14.98
CA GLY A 157 -5.93 20.09 -14.27
C GLY A 157 -7.12 19.39 -13.63
N ILE A 158 -7.35 18.07 -13.78
CA ILE A 158 -8.69 17.51 -13.39
C ILE A 158 -8.65 16.19 -12.60
N VAL A 159 -7.57 15.40 -12.62
CA VAL A 159 -7.56 14.10 -11.93
C VAL A 159 -6.73 14.18 -10.66
N THR A 160 -7.42 14.16 -9.51
CA THR A 160 -6.76 13.97 -8.22
C THR A 160 -6.13 12.58 -8.17
N ALA A 161 -4.85 12.50 -7.84
CA ALA A 161 -4.11 11.28 -7.66
C ALA A 161 -4.74 10.44 -6.53
N THR A 162 -5.09 9.21 -6.86
CA THR A 162 -5.69 8.23 -5.94
C THR A 162 -5.09 6.86 -6.19
N THR A 163 -3.76 6.82 -6.28
CA THR A 163 -3.01 5.61 -6.57
C THR A 163 -3.16 4.64 -5.40
N THR A 164 -3.61 3.43 -5.71
CA THR A 164 -3.89 2.36 -4.74
C THR A 164 -2.81 1.30 -4.75
N MET A 165 -2.04 1.22 -5.85
CA MET A 165 -0.97 0.26 -6.05
C MET A 165 0.08 0.87 -6.98
N VAL A 166 1.34 0.66 -6.66
CA VAL A 166 2.49 0.79 -7.55
C VAL A 166 3.25 -0.53 -7.49
N ASN A 167 3.83 -0.98 -8.60
CA ASN A 167 4.57 -2.22 -8.60
C ASN A 167 5.62 -2.26 -9.72
N ILE A 168 6.85 -2.68 -9.42
CA ILE A 168 7.93 -2.89 -10.40
C ILE A 168 7.98 -4.38 -10.73
N ASN A 169 7.89 -4.73 -12.00
CA ASN A 169 8.00 -6.12 -12.44
C ASN A 169 9.46 -6.59 -12.31
N PRO A 170 9.78 -7.54 -11.40
CA PRO A 170 11.16 -7.92 -11.11
C PRO A 170 11.84 -8.65 -12.28
N PHE A 171 11.08 -9.12 -13.27
CA PHE A 171 11.63 -9.80 -14.44
C PHE A 171 11.98 -8.84 -15.59
N THR A 172 11.32 -7.68 -15.66
CA THR A 172 11.40 -6.77 -16.81
C THR A 172 11.81 -5.34 -16.46
N GLY A 173 11.71 -4.94 -15.18
CA GLY A 173 11.87 -3.56 -14.72
C GLY A 173 10.65 -2.67 -15.00
N GLU A 174 9.60 -3.20 -15.62
CA GLU A 174 8.44 -2.40 -16.01
C GLU A 174 7.62 -1.96 -14.79
N LEU A 175 7.31 -0.67 -14.72
CA LEU A 175 6.49 -0.09 -13.66
C LEU A 175 5.00 -0.16 -14.00
N TYR A 176 4.19 -0.54 -13.02
CA TYR A 176 2.73 -0.59 -13.09
C TYR A 176 2.08 0.23 -11.97
N SER A 177 0.89 0.75 -12.22
CA SER A 177 0.06 1.36 -11.17
C SER A 177 -1.43 1.09 -11.36
N SER A 178 -2.19 1.23 -10.27
CA SER A 178 -3.64 1.30 -10.31
C SER A 178 -4.14 2.42 -9.41
N SER A 179 -5.36 2.87 -9.66
CA SER A 179 -5.99 3.94 -8.89
C SER A 179 -7.49 3.71 -8.71
N GLU A 180 -8.04 4.32 -7.67
CA GLU A 180 -9.45 4.17 -7.29
C GLU A 180 -10.45 4.36 -8.43
N HIS A 181 -10.25 5.37 -9.28
CA HIS A 181 -11.27 5.81 -10.24
C HIS A 181 -10.97 5.40 -11.68
N SER A 182 -9.76 4.93 -11.98
CA SER A 182 -9.38 4.63 -13.35
C SER A 182 -9.98 3.33 -13.87
N GLY A 183 -10.28 2.38 -12.97
CA GLY A 183 -10.66 1.01 -13.36
C GLY A 183 -9.67 0.43 -14.37
N THR A 184 -8.38 0.73 -14.21
CA THR A 184 -7.32 0.43 -15.17
C THR A 184 -6.04 0.06 -14.42
N LEU A 185 -5.32 -0.92 -14.94
CA LEU A 185 -3.92 -1.15 -14.66
C LEU A 185 -3.12 -0.36 -15.70
N PHE A 186 -2.29 0.57 -15.24
CA PHE A 186 -1.38 1.33 -16.09
C PHE A 186 -0.01 0.69 -16.11
N ARG A 187 0.63 0.71 -17.27
CA ARG A 187 2.07 0.45 -17.46
C ARG A 187 2.75 1.78 -17.73
N TRP A 188 3.95 1.98 -17.19
CA TRP A 188 4.72 3.21 -17.35
C TRP A 188 5.96 2.94 -18.21
N ASP A 189 6.25 3.85 -19.14
CA ASP A 189 7.49 3.81 -19.92
C ASP A 189 8.68 4.38 -19.10
N SER A 190 9.89 4.30 -19.67
CA SER A 190 11.11 4.81 -19.03
C SER A 190 11.13 6.34 -18.84
N ALA A 191 10.20 7.07 -19.47
CA ALA A 191 10.02 8.51 -19.31
C ALA A 191 8.82 8.83 -18.39
N LEU A 192 8.28 7.83 -17.70
CA LEU A 192 7.10 7.90 -16.84
C LEU A 192 5.85 8.46 -17.54
N HIS A 193 5.64 8.08 -18.80
CA HIS A 193 4.34 8.18 -19.45
C HIS A 193 3.52 6.92 -19.21
N SER A 194 2.28 7.10 -18.75
CA SER A 194 1.35 5.99 -18.52
C SER A 194 0.68 5.52 -19.82
N HIS A 195 0.55 4.21 -19.97
CA HIS A 195 -0.23 3.51 -20.98
C HIS A 195 -1.23 2.57 -20.31
N LYS A 196 -2.42 2.41 -20.91
CA LYS A 196 -3.39 1.43 -20.41
C LYS A 196 -2.89 0.02 -20.72
N ALA A 197 -2.70 -0.80 -19.68
CA ALA A 197 -2.31 -2.20 -19.84
C ALA A 197 -3.54 -3.11 -19.86
N ILE A 198 -4.37 -3.05 -18.80
CA ILE A 198 -5.54 -3.92 -18.61
C ILE A 198 -6.69 -3.11 -18.01
N LYS A 199 -7.92 -3.33 -18.52
CA LYS A 199 -9.13 -2.76 -17.94
C LYS A 199 -9.57 -3.59 -16.73
N LEU A 200 -9.78 -2.92 -15.60
CA LEU A 200 -10.14 -3.54 -14.33
C LEU A 200 -11.64 -3.36 -14.01
N GLN A 201 -12.19 -4.27 -13.21
CA GLN A 201 -13.54 -4.14 -12.66
C GLN A 201 -13.57 -3.30 -11.37
N SER A 202 -12.45 -3.24 -10.65
CA SER A 202 -12.22 -2.37 -9.49
C SER A 202 -10.74 -2.04 -9.38
N ALA A 203 -10.36 -1.15 -8.46
CA ALA A 203 -8.96 -0.80 -8.25
C ALA A 203 -8.14 -2.02 -7.81
N ALA A 204 -6.95 -2.17 -8.39
CA ALA A 204 -5.98 -3.12 -7.89
C ALA A 204 -5.24 -2.54 -6.69
N VAL A 205 -4.90 -3.40 -5.74
CA VAL A 205 -4.20 -3.03 -4.50
C VAL A 205 -2.92 -3.85 -4.27
N ASP A 206 -2.77 -4.96 -5.00
CA ASP A 206 -1.61 -5.84 -4.94
C ASP A 206 -1.41 -6.53 -6.30
N LEU A 207 -0.14 -6.81 -6.63
CA LEU A 207 0.27 -7.47 -7.87
C LEU A 207 1.55 -8.28 -7.62
N ASN A 208 1.46 -9.60 -7.81
CA ASN A 208 2.57 -10.52 -7.64
C ASN A 208 2.98 -11.16 -8.97
N TRP A 209 4.18 -10.87 -9.46
CA TRP A 209 4.71 -11.44 -10.70
C TRP A 209 5.29 -12.84 -10.49
N ARG A 210 4.98 -13.75 -11.41
CA ARG A 210 5.52 -15.13 -11.43
C ARG A 210 6.38 -15.40 -12.65
N ALA A 211 6.22 -14.60 -13.70
CA ALA A 211 7.06 -14.56 -14.87
C ALA A 211 6.99 -13.16 -15.49
N ALA A 212 7.83 -12.92 -16.51
CA ALA A 212 7.92 -11.63 -17.21
C ALA A 212 6.57 -11.06 -17.69
N ASP A 213 5.66 -11.93 -18.12
CA ASP A 213 4.32 -11.55 -18.60
C ASP A 213 3.21 -12.31 -17.87
N THR A 214 3.44 -12.78 -16.64
CA THR A 214 2.40 -13.48 -15.87
C THR A 214 2.38 -12.97 -14.44
N GLY A 215 1.33 -12.21 -14.12
CA GLY A 215 1.09 -11.63 -12.81
C GLY A 215 -0.18 -12.14 -12.17
N LEU A 216 -0.25 -12.07 -10.84
CA LEU A 216 -1.45 -12.30 -10.05
C LEU A 216 -1.91 -10.97 -9.47
N LEU A 217 -3.04 -10.46 -9.97
CA LEU A 217 -3.58 -9.14 -9.64
C LEU A 217 -4.74 -9.24 -8.66
N THR A 218 -4.60 -8.59 -7.50
CA THR A 218 -5.65 -8.48 -6.49
C THR A 218 -6.47 -7.21 -6.68
N CYS A 219 -7.75 -7.37 -7.01
CA CYS A 219 -8.71 -6.28 -7.16
C CYS A 219 -9.64 -6.23 -5.95
N ILE A 220 -9.64 -5.10 -5.23
CA ILE A 220 -10.27 -4.99 -3.90
C ILE A 220 -11.81 -4.99 -3.95
N GLY A 221 -12.41 -4.71 -5.11
CA GLY A 221 -13.84 -4.49 -5.26
C GLY A 221 -14.24 -3.11 -4.77
N ASN A 222 -14.41 -2.95 -3.46
CA ASN A 222 -14.80 -1.70 -2.83
C ASN A 222 -13.67 -1.19 -1.93
N LEU A 223 -13.26 0.07 -2.08
CA LEU A 223 -12.22 0.68 -1.23
C LEU A 223 -12.72 1.09 0.16
N ARG A 224 -14.03 1.22 0.39
CA ARG A 224 -14.57 1.45 1.74
C ARG A 224 -14.64 0.13 2.50
N ALA A 225 -14.12 0.08 3.72
CA ALA A 225 -14.10 -1.11 4.57
C ALA A 225 -15.53 -1.53 4.97
N VAL A 226 -16.27 -2.09 4.02
CA VAL A 226 -17.64 -2.59 4.15
C VAL A 226 -17.65 -4.08 3.84
N ASP A 227 -18.55 -4.81 4.49
CA ASP A 227 -18.67 -6.27 4.36
C ASP A 227 -19.39 -6.68 3.07
N VAL A 228 -18.84 -6.27 1.92
CA VAL A 228 -19.39 -6.55 0.58
C VAL A 228 -18.36 -7.34 -0.23
N ALA A 229 -18.76 -8.54 -0.66
CA ALA A 229 -17.91 -9.46 -1.41
C ALA A 229 -17.92 -9.12 -2.91
N GLN A 230 -17.14 -8.11 -3.30
CA GLN A 230 -16.99 -7.64 -4.69
C GLN A 230 -15.55 -7.77 -5.20
N GLY A 231 -14.66 -8.36 -4.41
CA GLY A 231 -13.28 -8.55 -4.76
C GLY A 231 -13.07 -9.59 -5.83
N MET A 232 -11.93 -9.47 -6.52
CA MET A 232 -11.54 -10.39 -7.58
C MET A 232 -10.05 -10.69 -7.54
N LEU A 233 -9.71 -11.86 -8.05
CA LEU A 233 -8.35 -12.28 -8.28
C LEU A 233 -8.20 -12.68 -9.74
N TRP A 234 -7.23 -12.07 -10.42
CA TRP A 234 -6.95 -12.30 -11.84
C TRP A 234 -5.52 -12.74 -12.05
N GLU A 235 -5.33 -13.77 -12.83
CA GLU A 235 -4.06 -13.97 -13.52
C GLU A 235 -4.05 -13.07 -14.75
N ILE A 236 -2.98 -12.29 -14.91
CA ILE A 236 -2.84 -11.31 -15.97
C ILE A 236 -1.64 -11.60 -16.86
N HIS A 237 -1.81 -11.31 -18.16
CA HIS A 237 -0.80 -11.42 -19.22
C HIS A 237 -0.81 -10.15 -20.08
N PRO A 238 -0.22 -9.04 -19.60
CA PRO A 238 -0.37 -7.72 -20.23
C PRO A 238 0.05 -7.65 -21.71
N SER A 239 1.02 -8.45 -22.14
CA SER A 239 1.51 -8.45 -23.53
C SER A 239 0.56 -9.16 -24.51
N GLN A 240 -0.37 -9.97 -24.01
CA GLN A 240 -1.34 -10.71 -24.83
C GLN A 240 -2.41 -9.78 -25.43
N PRO A 241 -3.11 -10.21 -26.50
CA PRO A 241 -4.29 -9.51 -27.00
C PRO A 241 -5.38 -9.40 -25.91
N GLU A 242 -6.16 -8.32 -25.89
CA GLU A 242 -7.15 -7.99 -24.85
C GLU A 242 -8.05 -9.17 -24.41
N ALA A 243 -8.49 -10.01 -25.36
CA ALA A 243 -9.33 -11.17 -25.09
C ALA A 243 -8.63 -12.31 -24.30
N ALA A 244 -7.31 -12.28 -24.19
CA ALA A 244 -6.47 -13.28 -23.53
C ALA A 244 -5.58 -12.69 -22.41
N GLN A 245 -5.69 -11.39 -22.13
CA GLN A 245 -4.89 -10.72 -21.09
C GLN A 245 -5.28 -11.15 -19.67
N VAL A 246 -6.46 -11.71 -19.45
CA VAL A 246 -7.01 -11.97 -18.11
C VAL A 246 -7.61 -13.36 -18.03
N LYS A 247 -7.17 -14.15 -17.05
CA LYS A 247 -7.84 -15.35 -16.57
C LYS A 247 -8.37 -15.09 -15.16
N THR A 248 -9.67 -15.26 -14.97
CA THR A 248 -10.28 -15.12 -13.64
C THR A 248 -9.95 -16.31 -12.75
N ILE A 249 -9.41 -16.04 -11.57
CA ILE A 249 -9.10 -17.05 -10.55
C ILE A 249 -10.20 -17.08 -9.49
N GLY A 250 -10.63 -15.92 -9.01
CA GLY A 250 -11.67 -15.80 -8.01
C GLY A 250 -12.52 -14.54 -8.21
N MET A 251 -13.80 -14.64 -7.90
CA MET A 251 -14.74 -13.51 -7.90
C MET A 251 -15.64 -13.55 -6.67
N GLY A 252 -16.21 -12.42 -6.30
CA GLY A 252 -17.08 -12.34 -5.13
C GLY A 252 -16.31 -12.58 -3.83
N LEU A 253 -15.04 -12.18 -3.80
CA LEU A 253 -14.16 -12.34 -2.65
C LEU A 253 -14.43 -11.23 -1.61
N PRO A 254 -14.35 -11.53 -0.30
CA PRO A 254 -14.43 -10.53 0.76
C PRO A 254 -13.20 -9.61 0.71
N ARG A 255 -13.34 -8.51 -0.03
CA ARG A 255 -12.40 -7.38 -0.13
C ARG A 255 -10.92 -7.82 0.04
N PRO A 256 -10.39 -8.56 -0.94
CA PRO A 256 -9.03 -9.06 -0.91
C PRO A 256 -8.07 -7.89 -1.04
N VAL A 257 -7.04 -7.86 -0.18
CA VAL A 257 -6.03 -6.79 -0.15
C VAL A 257 -4.65 -7.25 -0.55
N GLN A 258 -4.41 -8.57 -0.56
CA GLN A 258 -3.19 -9.19 -1.08
C GLN A 258 -3.51 -10.63 -1.52
N SER A 259 -2.77 -11.13 -2.49
CA SER A 259 -2.82 -12.56 -2.85
C SER A 259 -1.47 -13.09 -3.31
N ILE A 260 -1.13 -14.32 -2.90
CA ILE A 260 0.17 -14.95 -3.16
C ILE A 260 -0.05 -16.34 -3.72
N GLY A 261 0.70 -16.70 -4.77
CA GLY A 261 0.65 -18.04 -5.36
C GLY A 261 1.65 -19.01 -4.72
N ALA A 262 1.19 -20.20 -4.32
CA ALA A 262 2.04 -21.32 -3.92
C ALA A 262 1.31 -22.66 -4.12
N ASP A 263 2.03 -23.78 -4.13
CA ASP A 263 1.46 -25.14 -4.19
C ASP A 263 1.32 -25.70 -2.77
N PHE A 264 0.22 -25.38 -2.08
CA PHE A 264 0.05 -25.65 -0.65
C PHE A 264 -0.24 -27.12 -0.35
N ASP A 265 -0.75 -27.89 -1.31
CA ASP A 265 -1.02 -29.32 -1.17
C ASP A 265 -0.02 -30.22 -1.93
N ARG A 266 0.95 -29.62 -2.63
CA ARG A 266 2.04 -30.28 -3.36
C ARG A 266 1.57 -31.19 -4.48
N ASP A 267 0.46 -30.85 -5.11
CA ASP A 267 -0.07 -31.61 -6.24
C ASP A 267 0.43 -31.12 -7.62
N GLY A 268 1.29 -30.11 -7.63
CA GLY A 268 1.89 -29.52 -8.81
C GLY A 268 1.03 -28.46 -9.49
N ARG A 269 -0.12 -28.12 -8.92
CA ARG A 269 -0.98 -27.01 -9.36
C ARG A 269 -0.75 -25.78 -8.48
N MET A 270 -1.16 -24.62 -8.99
CA MET A 270 -0.93 -23.36 -8.28
C MET A 270 -2.18 -23.00 -7.49
N ASP A 271 -2.03 -22.89 -6.18
CA ASP A 271 -3.05 -22.36 -5.30
C ASP A 271 -2.79 -20.89 -5.00
N TYR A 272 -3.78 -20.20 -4.45
CA TYR A 272 -3.67 -18.78 -4.13
C TYR A 272 -4.12 -18.48 -2.72
N LEU A 273 -3.18 -18.06 -1.87
CA LEU A 273 -3.49 -17.47 -0.59
C LEU A 273 -4.10 -16.09 -0.80
N VAL A 274 -5.14 -15.75 -0.06
CA VAL A 274 -5.83 -14.46 -0.15
C VAL A 274 -6.04 -13.87 1.25
N CYS A 275 -5.55 -12.65 1.44
CA CYS A 275 -5.81 -11.82 2.60
C CYS A 275 -7.15 -11.08 2.39
N GLY A 276 -8.23 -11.56 3.00
CA GLY A 276 -9.54 -10.92 2.96
C GLY A 276 -9.76 -9.99 4.14
N PHE A 277 -9.77 -8.68 3.88
CA PHE A 277 -10.00 -7.67 4.90
C PHE A 277 -11.49 -7.29 4.99
N GLY A 278 -12.02 -7.07 6.19
CA GLY A 278 -13.36 -6.51 6.38
C GLY A 278 -13.62 -6.22 7.85
N HIS A 279 -14.82 -5.70 8.16
CA HIS A 279 -15.15 -5.31 9.54
C HIS A 279 -15.56 -6.54 10.35
N ASP A 280 -16.62 -7.22 9.89
CA ASP A 280 -17.13 -8.46 10.47
C ASP A 280 -16.97 -9.65 9.51
N TYR A 281 -16.60 -9.40 8.25
CA TYR A 281 -16.52 -10.40 7.20
C TYR A 281 -15.16 -10.40 6.49
N GLY A 282 -14.47 -11.53 6.49
CA GLY A 282 -13.11 -11.65 5.94
C GLY A 282 -12.41 -12.88 6.48
N GLY A 283 -11.09 -12.92 6.32
CA GLY A 283 -10.27 -14.02 6.80
C GLY A 283 -9.07 -14.29 5.90
N LEU A 284 -8.29 -15.27 6.31
CA LEU A 284 -7.22 -15.85 5.52
C LEU A 284 -7.71 -17.15 4.90
N TYR A 285 -7.62 -17.28 3.58
CA TYR A 285 -8.09 -18.46 2.86
C TYR A 285 -7.20 -18.79 1.64
N VAL A 286 -7.17 -20.07 1.28
CA VAL A 286 -6.54 -20.57 0.08
C VAL A 286 -7.62 -20.85 -0.97
N LEU A 287 -7.41 -20.37 -2.19
CA LEU A 287 -8.13 -20.80 -3.38
C LEU A 287 -7.33 -21.94 -4.01
N GLN A 288 -7.71 -23.17 -3.69
CA GLN A 288 -7.02 -24.38 -4.14
C GLN A 288 -7.48 -24.78 -5.54
N GLN A 289 -6.53 -25.04 -6.46
CA GLN A 289 -6.84 -25.37 -7.85
C GLN A 289 -7.26 -26.86 -8.00
N THR A 290 -8.44 -27.09 -8.56
CA THR A 290 -8.94 -28.45 -8.85
C THR A 290 -8.38 -28.99 -10.17
N ALA A 291 -8.57 -30.28 -10.43
CA ALA A 291 -8.15 -30.92 -11.68
C ALA A 291 -8.89 -30.37 -12.91
N GLU A 292 -10.06 -29.77 -12.72
CA GLU A 292 -10.89 -29.15 -13.75
C GLU A 292 -10.53 -27.68 -14.02
N ASP A 293 -9.43 -27.16 -13.47
CA ASP A 293 -9.02 -25.75 -13.54
C ASP A 293 -10.05 -24.78 -12.92
N ASP A 294 -10.76 -25.26 -11.90
CA ASP A 294 -11.63 -24.47 -11.01
C ASP A 294 -10.94 -24.25 -9.65
N TYR A 295 -11.52 -23.41 -8.77
CA TYR A 295 -10.93 -23.06 -7.48
C TYR A 295 -11.87 -23.34 -6.32
N LYS A 296 -11.41 -24.18 -5.38
CA LYS A 296 -12.08 -24.43 -4.11
C LYS A 296 -11.52 -23.50 -3.04
N LYS A 297 -12.39 -22.70 -2.43
CA LYS A 297 -12.02 -21.87 -1.27
C LYS A 297 -11.92 -22.74 0.00
N LEU A 298 -10.77 -22.71 0.65
CA LEU A 298 -10.47 -23.38 1.92
C LEU A 298 -10.06 -22.33 2.97
N PRO A 299 -10.71 -22.29 4.14
CA PRO A 299 -10.30 -21.35 5.20
C PRO A 299 -8.97 -21.80 5.83
N VAL A 300 -8.04 -20.85 6.01
CA VAL A 300 -6.88 -21.02 6.89
C VAL A 300 -7.26 -20.53 8.28
N TRP A 301 -7.81 -19.31 8.36
CA TRP A 301 -8.34 -18.76 9.59
C TRP A 301 -9.45 -17.73 9.32
N GLU A 302 -10.62 -17.95 9.91
CA GLU A 302 -11.82 -17.12 9.71
C GLU A 302 -11.90 -15.96 10.71
N VAL A 303 -10.80 -15.22 10.85
CA VAL A 303 -10.73 -13.98 11.63
C VAL A 303 -10.54 -12.80 10.69
N PRO A 304 -11.41 -11.78 10.71
CA PRO A 304 -11.24 -10.61 9.85
C PRO A 304 -9.96 -9.86 10.21
N GLY A 305 -9.35 -9.23 9.20
CA GLY A 305 -8.19 -8.37 9.41
C GLY A 305 -6.89 -8.86 8.79
N ALA A 306 -6.87 -9.99 8.09
CA ALA A 306 -5.69 -10.39 7.29
C ALA A 306 -5.39 -9.32 6.24
N ILE A 307 -4.20 -8.71 6.30
CA ILE A 307 -3.81 -7.63 5.39
C ILE A 307 -2.51 -7.87 4.62
N HIS A 308 -1.60 -8.68 5.16
CA HIS A 308 -0.32 -8.99 4.53
C HIS A 308 0.10 -10.39 4.95
N SER A 309 0.67 -11.16 4.03
CA SER A 309 1.28 -12.46 4.27
C SER A 309 2.63 -12.57 3.57
N GLU A 310 3.48 -13.44 4.09
CA GLU A 310 4.70 -13.94 3.47
C GLU A 310 4.60 -15.48 3.42
N VAL A 311 4.98 -16.09 2.30
CA VAL A 311 4.91 -17.54 2.09
C VAL A 311 6.31 -18.08 1.84
N ALA A 312 6.74 -19.02 2.69
CA ALA A 312 8.05 -19.66 2.62
C ALA A 312 8.00 -21.01 3.34
N ASP A 313 9.03 -21.83 3.16
CA ASP A 313 9.26 -23.03 3.98
C ASP A 313 9.95 -22.60 5.28
N PHE A 314 9.17 -22.16 6.27
CA PHE A 314 9.70 -21.52 7.48
C PHE A 314 10.34 -22.54 8.41
N ASP A 315 9.78 -23.74 8.53
CA ASP A 315 10.31 -24.81 9.38
C ASP A 315 11.24 -25.80 8.66
N LYS A 316 11.46 -25.60 7.36
CA LYS A 316 12.40 -26.36 6.51
C LYS A 316 11.97 -27.81 6.29
N ASP A 317 10.68 -28.08 6.26
CA ASP A 317 10.11 -29.40 5.99
C ASP A 317 9.77 -29.64 4.50
N GLY A 318 9.95 -28.61 3.67
CA GLY A 318 9.71 -28.65 2.23
C GLY A 318 8.26 -28.39 1.83
N TRP A 319 7.41 -27.90 2.72
CA TRP A 319 6.06 -27.43 2.45
C TRP A 319 5.96 -25.91 2.58
N PRO A 320 5.10 -25.24 1.79
CA PRO A 320 4.86 -23.81 1.97
C PRO A 320 4.07 -23.55 3.26
N ASP A 321 4.66 -22.76 4.14
CA ASP A 321 4.06 -22.18 5.33
C ASP A 321 3.63 -20.73 5.09
N ILE A 322 2.82 -20.19 5.99
CA ILE A 322 2.28 -18.84 5.87
C ILE A 322 2.56 -18.05 7.14
N MET A 323 3.17 -16.88 7.02
CA MET A 323 3.20 -15.87 8.08
C MET A 323 2.27 -14.73 7.69
N THR A 324 1.31 -14.36 8.54
CA THR A 324 0.29 -13.34 8.21
C THR A 324 0.15 -12.31 9.31
N LEU A 325 0.08 -11.04 8.90
CA LEU A 325 -0.31 -9.91 9.72
C LEU A 325 -1.84 -9.71 9.66
N PHE A 326 -2.44 -9.72 10.86
CA PHE A 326 -3.82 -9.31 11.07
C PHE A 326 -3.83 -7.91 11.70
N ALA A 327 -4.53 -6.97 11.06
CA ALA A 327 -4.64 -5.57 11.49
C ALA A 327 -5.99 -5.23 12.12
N TYR A 328 -6.89 -6.20 12.24
CA TYR A 328 -8.21 -6.04 12.83
C TYR A 328 -8.55 -7.24 13.70
N ALA A 329 -9.53 -7.09 14.58
CA ALA A 329 -9.93 -8.08 15.59
C ALA A 329 -8.80 -8.51 16.56
N ASP A 330 -7.99 -9.49 16.18
CA ASP A 330 -6.84 -9.96 16.98
C ASP A 330 -5.52 -9.54 16.32
N GLU A 331 -5.19 -8.26 16.51
CA GLU A 331 -4.07 -7.59 15.86
C GLU A 331 -2.73 -8.25 16.24
N GLY A 332 -2.00 -8.74 15.24
CA GLY A 332 -0.80 -9.53 15.49
C GLY A 332 -0.25 -10.22 14.24
N ILE A 333 0.93 -10.81 14.39
CA ILE A 333 1.57 -11.64 13.37
C ILE A 333 1.50 -13.09 13.84
N TRP A 334 1.01 -13.94 12.94
CA TRP A 334 0.74 -15.35 13.16
C TRP A 334 1.48 -16.19 12.13
N LEU A 335 2.02 -17.33 12.56
CA LEU A 335 2.60 -18.35 11.71
C LEU A 335 1.62 -19.53 11.59
N PHE A 336 1.43 -20.00 10.37
CA PHE A 336 0.60 -21.15 10.01
C PHE A 336 1.50 -22.17 9.33
N LEU A 337 1.94 -23.16 10.09
CA LEU A 337 2.77 -24.27 9.60
C LEU A 337 1.90 -25.29 8.90
N ASN A 338 2.27 -25.70 7.70
CA ASN A 338 1.50 -26.67 6.93
C ASN A 338 1.44 -28.02 7.65
N ASP A 339 0.25 -28.63 7.77
CA ASP A 339 0.09 -29.91 8.50
C ASP A 339 0.21 -31.15 7.62
N HIS A 340 0.51 -30.96 6.33
CA HIS A 340 0.64 -31.96 5.26
C HIS A 340 -0.66 -32.74 4.98
N LYS A 341 -1.79 -32.26 5.49
CA LYS A 341 -3.11 -32.89 5.41
C LYS A 341 -4.17 -31.93 4.84
N GLY A 342 -3.72 -30.80 4.28
CA GLY A 342 -4.58 -29.75 3.72
C GLY A 342 -5.03 -28.71 4.75
N GLY A 343 -4.39 -28.66 5.92
CA GLY A 343 -4.63 -27.66 6.96
C GLY A 343 -3.34 -27.02 7.46
N PHE A 344 -3.46 -26.21 8.50
CA PHE A 344 -2.33 -25.50 9.10
C PHE A 344 -2.39 -25.53 10.63
N LYS A 345 -1.22 -25.63 11.27
CA LYS A 345 -1.04 -25.43 12.70
C LYS A 345 -0.67 -23.98 12.97
N GLN A 346 -1.48 -23.30 13.75
CA GLN A 346 -1.31 -21.89 14.10
C GLN A 346 -0.35 -21.70 15.30
N GLN A 347 0.52 -20.70 15.20
CA GLN A 347 1.40 -20.20 16.27
C GLN A 347 1.34 -18.66 16.29
N GLN A 348 1.10 -18.08 17.48
CA GLN A 348 1.20 -16.63 17.66
C GLN A 348 2.67 -16.21 17.72
N LEU A 349 3.09 -15.24 16.90
CA LEU A 349 4.45 -14.71 16.94
C LEU A 349 4.49 -13.40 17.73
N LEU A 350 3.66 -12.45 17.32
CA LEU A 350 3.56 -11.11 17.91
C LEU A 350 2.08 -10.73 18.05
N ARG A 351 1.76 -9.96 19.09
CA ARG A 351 0.40 -9.46 19.31
C ARG A 351 0.45 -8.00 19.74
N PHE A 352 -0.42 -7.19 19.16
CA PHE A 352 -0.43 -5.75 19.33
C PHE A 352 -1.72 -5.26 20.00
N PRO A 353 -1.70 -4.09 20.67
CA PRO A 353 -2.92 -3.50 21.22
C PRO A 353 -3.88 -3.06 20.10
N PRO A 354 -5.22 -3.10 20.29
CA PRO A 354 -6.24 -2.74 19.27
C PRO A 354 -6.23 -1.29 18.74
N LEU A 355 -5.24 -0.47 19.11
CA LEU A 355 -5.08 0.91 18.65
C LEU A 355 -3.72 1.12 17.95
N ASN A 356 -2.93 0.05 17.80
CA ASN A 356 -1.59 0.14 17.23
C ASN A 356 -1.66 0.54 15.76
N GLY A 357 -2.65 0.00 15.03
CA GLY A 357 -2.90 0.37 13.64
C GLY A 357 -1.86 -0.26 12.71
N SER A 358 -1.67 -1.57 12.80
CA SER A 358 -0.78 -2.37 11.95
C SER A 358 -1.03 -2.11 10.47
N THR A 359 0.04 -1.91 9.71
CA THR A 359 -0.07 -1.54 8.28
C THR A 359 0.68 -2.47 7.34
N SER A 360 1.88 -2.94 7.71
CA SER A 360 2.65 -3.88 6.89
C SER A 360 3.69 -4.62 7.73
N PHE A 361 4.24 -5.69 7.17
CA PHE A 361 5.49 -6.26 7.64
C PHE A 361 6.30 -6.85 6.47
N GLN A 362 7.57 -7.13 6.70
CA GLN A 362 8.46 -7.86 5.81
C GLN A 362 9.29 -8.84 6.63
N VAL A 363 9.50 -10.04 6.08
CA VAL A 363 10.47 -11.00 6.61
C VAL A 363 11.82 -10.77 5.94
N VAL A 364 12.86 -10.52 6.73
CA VAL A 364 14.20 -10.19 6.25
C VAL A 364 15.23 -10.57 7.32
N ASP A 365 16.40 -11.08 6.94
CA ASP A 365 17.51 -11.32 7.87
C ASP A 365 18.33 -10.02 8.02
N MET A 366 18.00 -9.20 9.02
CA MET A 366 18.57 -7.86 9.18
C MET A 366 19.97 -7.88 9.79
N ASN A 367 20.26 -8.89 10.61
CA ASN A 367 21.53 -9.03 11.33
C ASN A 367 22.49 -10.06 10.70
N LYS A 368 22.05 -10.73 9.62
CA LYS A 368 22.79 -11.76 8.86
C LYS A 368 23.11 -13.01 9.70
N ASP A 369 22.24 -13.39 10.62
CA ASP A 369 22.41 -14.58 11.45
C ASP A 369 21.77 -15.85 10.85
N GLY A 370 21.06 -15.71 9.72
CA GLY A 370 20.39 -16.79 9.01
C GLY A 370 19.00 -17.13 9.57
N LEU A 371 18.49 -16.37 10.54
CA LEU A 371 17.12 -16.45 11.02
C LEU A 371 16.26 -15.34 10.38
N PRO A 372 15.00 -15.62 10.06
CA PRO A 372 14.10 -14.59 9.53
C PRO A 372 13.69 -13.61 10.64
N ASP A 373 14.06 -12.34 10.51
CA ASP A 373 13.57 -11.24 11.37
C ASP A 373 12.29 -10.61 10.80
N ILE A 374 11.64 -9.78 11.61
CA ILE A 374 10.41 -9.06 11.23
C ILE A 374 10.64 -7.56 11.27
N LEU A 375 10.54 -6.92 10.11
CA LEU A 375 10.35 -5.48 9.97
C LEU A 375 8.83 -5.20 9.95
N TYR A 376 8.33 -4.44 10.91
CA TYR A 376 6.90 -4.20 11.10
C TYR A 376 6.58 -2.70 11.15
N THR A 377 5.44 -2.31 10.61
CA THR A 377 4.95 -0.92 10.69
C THR A 377 3.58 -0.80 11.32
N SER A 378 3.41 0.29 12.06
CA SER A 378 2.11 0.72 12.57
C SER A 378 1.88 2.20 12.29
N GLY A 379 0.68 2.54 11.85
CA GLY A 379 0.38 3.88 11.39
C GLY A 379 -1.02 4.08 10.83
N ASP A 380 -1.87 3.06 10.77
CA ASP A 380 -3.26 3.31 10.42
C ASP A 380 -3.91 4.19 11.49
N ASN A 381 -4.54 5.25 11.00
CA ASN A 381 -5.13 6.29 11.83
C ASN A 381 -6.54 6.65 11.36
N GLY A 382 -7.15 5.79 10.53
CA GLY A 382 -8.51 5.95 10.04
C GLY A 382 -9.61 5.46 10.98
N ASP A 383 -9.27 5.06 12.21
CA ASP A 383 -10.19 4.43 13.17
C ASP A 383 -10.65 5.40 14.30
N TYR A 384 -11.17 4.86 15.42
CA TYR A 384 -11.83 5.58 16.53
C TYR A 384 -11.06 6.79 17.12
N SER A 385 -9.73 6.84 16.96
CA SER A 385 -8.90 7.98 17.37
C SER A 385 -8.06 8.44 16.18
N MET A 386 -8.35 9.65 15.69
CA MET A 386 -7.65 10.29 14.58
C MET A 386 -6.68 11.35 15.11
N GLU A 387 -5.65 10.91 15.83
CA GLU A 387 -4.65 11.79 16.47
C GLU A 387 -3.24 11.25 16.24
N LEU A 388 -2.22 12.11 16.32
CA LEU A 388 -0.83 11.68 16.21
C LEU A 388 -0.51 10.73 17.37
N LYS A 389 0.04 9.55 17.06
CA LYS A 389 0.32 8.51 18.06
C LYS A 389 1.83 8.26 18.10
N PRO A 390 2.49 8.48 19.25
CA PRO A 390 3.95 8.36 19.36
C PRO A 390 4.47 6.92 19.24
N PHE A 391 3.58 5.94 19.21
CA PHE A 391 3.88 4.53 18.97
C PHE A 391 3.60 4.09 17.53
N HIS A 392 3.11 4.97 16.65
CA HIS A 392 3.18 4.71 15.21
C HIS A 392 4.65 4.81 14.77
N GLY A 393 5.07 3.93 13.88
CA GLY A 393 6.43 3.93 13.37
C GLY A 393 6.89 2.62 12.77
N VAL A 394 8.20 2.49 12.71
CA VAL A 394 8.91 1.31 12.19
C VAL A 394 9.51 0.54 13.36
N TYR A 395 9.29 -0.76 13.38
CA TYR A 395 9.76 -1.68 14.40
C TYR A 395 10.60 -2.78 13.75
N LEU A 396 11.72 -3.13 14.38
CA LEU A 396 12.49 -4.31 14.04
C LEU A 396 12.44 -5.30 15.20
N TYR A 397 11.98 -6.51 14.93
CA TYR A 397 11.99 -7.63 15.85
C TYR A 397 12.96 -8.69 15.35
N LEU A 398 13.98 -8.98 16.15
CA LEU A 398 14.94 -10.04 15.83
C LEU A 398 14.41 -11.39 16.29
N ASN A 399 14.62 -12.40 15.47
CA ASN A 399 14.34 -13.79 15.81
C ASN A 399 15.47 -14.35 16.67
N LYS A 400 15.18 -14.70 17.92
CA LYS A 400 16.15 -15.28 18.87
C LYS A 400 16.21 -16.82 18.81
N GLY A 401 15.60 -17.41 17.78
CA GLY A 401 15.45 -18.85 17.60
C GLY A 401 14.02 -19.32 17.90
N ASP A 402 13.63 -20.43 17.27
CA ASP A 402 12.30 -21.06 17.42
C ASP A 402 11.12 -20.10 17.24
N PHE A 403 11.29 -19.09 16.37
CA PHE A 403 10.32 -18.00 16.14
C PHE A 403 9.97 -17.20 17.39
N HIS A 404 10.92 -17.07 18.33
CA HIS A 404 10.82 -16.15 19.46
C HIS A 404 11.36 -14.78 19.07
N PHE A 405 10.50 -13.77 19.03
CA PHE A 405 10.84 -12.43 18.55
C PHE A 405 11.01 -11.43 19.70
N GLU A 406 12.12 -10.69 19.66
CA GLU A 406 12.38 -9.58 20.58
C GLU A 406 12.55 -8.27 19.81
N LYS A 407 11.93 -7.19 20.31
CA LYS A 407 12.07 -5.86 19.70
C LYS A 407 13.49 -5.35 19.91
N GLU A 408 14.22 -5.17 18.82
CA GLU A 408 15.57 -4.65 18.81
C GLU A 408 15.60 -3.14 18.58
N TRP A 409 14.84 -2.68 17.59
CA TRP A 409 14.84 -1.28 17.17
C TRP A 409 13.42 -0.75 16.95
N PHE A 410 13.25 0.54 17.22
CA PHE A 410 12.01 1.27 16.98
C PHE A 410 12.33 2.72 16.66
N TYR A 411 11.67 3.26 15.64
CA TYR A 411 11.70 4.67 15.31
C TYR A 411 10.28 5.20 15.11
N PRO A 412 9.87 6.27 15.83
CA PRO A 412 8.53 6.80 15.70
C PRO A 412 8.35 7.53 14.36
N VAL A 413 7.32 7.16 13.63
CA VAL A 413 6.89 7.81 12.39
C VAL A 413 5.37 7.85 12.44
N ASN A 414 4.79 9.04 12.60
CA ASN A 414 3.34 9.13 12.65
C ASN A 414 2.76 8.63 11.33
N GLY A 415 1.79 7.74 11.39
CA GLY A 415 1.09 7.33 10.18
C GLY A 415 1.88 6.43 9.24
N CYS A 416 2.91 5.73 9.73
CA CYS A 416 3.73 4.80 8.96
C CYS A 416 2.89 3.71 8.29
N THR A 417 2.81 3.72 6.96
CA THR A 417 1.96 2.80 6.19
C THR A 417 2.73 1.64 5.58
N LYS A 418 4.02 1.80 5.29
CA LYS A 418 4.86 0.71 4.77
C LYS A 418 6.32 0.97 5.07
N ALA A 419 7.08 -0.08 5.32
CA ALA A 419 8.54 -0.05 5.30
C ALA A 419 9.07 -1.24 4.50
N VAL A 420 10.18 -1.06 3.80
CA VAL A 420 10.86 -2.10 3.02
C VAL A 420 12.35 -1.99 3.30
N ALA A 421 12.94 -3.13 3.67
CA ALA A 421 14.37 -3.31 3.81
C ALA A 421 14.99 -3.78 2.49
N ALA A 422 16.06 -3.11 2.07
CA ALA A 422 16.88 -3.44 0.92
C ALA A 422 18.25 -2.76 1.06
N ASP A 423 19.28 -3.29 0.39
CA ASP A 423 20.61 -2.68 0.33
C ASP A 423 20.58 -1.52 -0.69
N PHE A 424 20.19 -0.33 -0.24
CA PHE A 424 19.98 0.83 -1.13
C PHE A 424 21.30 1.50 -1.53
N ASP A 425 22.34 1.46 -0.71
CA ASP A 425 23.63 2.10 -1.01
C ASP A 425 24.72 1.11 -1.44
N SER A 426 24.37 -0.16 -1.63
CA SER A 426 25.25 -1.24 -2.09
C SER A 426 26.44 -1.50 -1.15
N ASP A 427 26.31 -1.20 0.15
CA ASP A 427 27.33 -1.52 1.16
C ASP A 427 27.21 -2.95 1.72
N GLY A 428 26.13 -3.63 1.35
CA GLY A 428 25.87 -5.02 1.63
C GLY A 428 24.97 -5.25 2.84
N ASP A 429 24.61 -4.24 3.63
CA ASP A 429 23.60 -4.36 4.69
C ASP A 429 22.24 -3.74 4.34
N PRO A 430 21.13 -4.32 4.83
CA PRO A 430 19.82 -3.78 4.51
C PRO A 430 19.58 -2.43 5.20
N ASP A 431 19.42 -1.39 4.40
CA ASP A 431 18.78 -0.14 4.79
C ASP A 431 17.26 -0.31 4.88
N ILE A 432 16.54 0.70 5.39
CA ILE A 432 15.06 0.66 5.45
C ILE A 432 14.47 1.93 4.82
N ALA A 433 13.63 1.79 3.80
CA ALA A 433 12.79 2.88 3.30
C ALA A 433 11.41 2.79 3.94
N SER A 434 10.82 3.93 4.34
CA SER A 434 9.47 3.98 4.91
C SER A 434 8.63 5.10 4.30
N ILE A 435 7.32 4.88 4.27
CA ILE A 435 6.32 5.89 3.90
C ILE A 435 5.28 6.06 4.99
N ALA A 436 4.72 7.26 5.07
CA ALA A 436 3.66 7.59 6.00
C ALA A 436 2.53 8.43 5.37
N PHE A 437 1.31 7.89 5.44
CA PHE A 437 0.10 8.55 4.92
C PHE A 437 -0.49 9.55 5.91
N PHE A 438 -0.40 9.25 7.21
CA PHE A 438 -0.88 10.07 8.32
C PHE A 438 0.26 10.75 9.09
N ALA A 439 1.34 11.11 8.39
CA ALA A 439 2.50 11.84 8.91
C ALA A 439 2.12 13.09 9.71
N ASP A 440 3.06 13.60 10.52
CA ASP A 440 2.96 14.96 11.04
C ASP A 440 3.23 16.00 9.92
N LEU A 441 2.21 16.23 9.10
CA LEU A 441 2.18 17.17 7.98
C LEU A 441 2.44 18.65 8.36
N LYS A 442 2.21 19.07 9.61
CA LYS A 442 2.45 20.47 10.03
C LYS A 442 3.90 20.67 10.45
N ASP A 443 4.36 19.84 11.37
CA ASP A 443 5.61 20.09 12.08
C ASP A 443 6.76 19.24 11.52
N HIS A 444 6.46 18.06 10.96
CA HIS A 444 7.45 17.11 10.43
C HIS A 444 7.06 16.50 9.06
N PRO A 445 6.79 17.30 8.00
CA PRO A 445 6.34 16.79 6.71
C PRO A 445 7.36 15.88 5.99
N GLY A 446 8.61 15.83 6.47
CA GLY A 446 9.62 14.86 6.03
C GLY A 446 9.30 13.41 6.44
N GLU A 447 8.48 13.19 7.47
CA GLU A 447 8.05 11.84 7.90
C GLU A 447 7.31 11.08 6.80
N LYS A 448 6.75 11.78 5.80
CA LYS A 448 6.10 11.14 4.66
C LYS A 448 7.00 10.12 3.98
N PHE A 449 8.30 10.39 3.87
CA PHE A 449 9.29 9.46 3.35
C PHE A 449 10.59 9.58 4.15
N ILE A 450 11.04 8.46 4.70
CA ILE A 450 12.31 8.37 5.42
C ILE A 450 13.11 7.17 4.88
N LEU A 451 14.37 7.39 4.52
CA LEU A 451 15.36 6.35 4.33
C LEU A 451 16.22 6.25 5.60
N PHE A 452 16.24 5.08 6.22
CA PHE A 452 17.05 4.75 7.38
C PHE A 452 18.30 4.02 6.91
N ARG A 453 19.44 4.72 6.86
CA ARG A 453 20.71 4.11 6.46
C ARG A 453 21.36 3.37 7.61
N GLN A 454 21.75 2.12 7.40
CA GLN A 454 22.39 1.29 8.40
C GLN A 454 23.90 1.59 8.46
N GLU A 455 24.28 2.62 9.20
CA GLU A 455 25.70 3.05 9.25
C GLU A 455 26.58 2.10 10.10
N LYS A 456 25.95 1.29 10.96
CA LYS A 456 26.55 0.23 11.77
C LYS A 456 25.50 -0.86 12.00
N PRO A 457 25.89 -2.09 12.39
CA PRO A 457 24.95 -3.16 12.65
C PRO A 457 23.77 -2.72 13.53
N LEU A 458 22.58 -2.75 12.94
CA LEU A 458 21.28 -2.44 13.53
C LEU A 458 21.16 -1.00 14.08
N GLN A 459 22.03 -0.08 13.64
CA GLN A 459 22.00 1.33 14.01
C GLN A 459 21.73 2.17 12.76
N PHE A 460 20.56 2.79 12.75
CA PHE A 460 20.07 3.49 11.58
C PHE A 460 20.11 5.01 11.75
N THR A 461 20.55 5.71 10.70
CA THR A 461 20.45 7.17 10.59
C THR A 461 19.28 7.53 9.68
N PRO A 462 18.30 8.33 10.12
CA PRO A 462 17.14 8.68 9.31
C PRO A 462 17.44 9.87 8.39
N HIS A 463 17.18 9.71 7.10
CA HIS A 463 17.30 10.73 6.06
C HIS A 463 15.95 10.96 5.37
N THR A 464 15.72 12.18 4.88
CA THR A 464 14.56 12.55 4.08
C THR A 464 14.98 13.41 2.91
N MET A 465 14.09 13.59 1.93
CA MET A 465 14.31 14.44 0.75
C MET A 465 13.36 15.65 0.80
N PRO A 466 13.86 16.89 0.88
CA PRO A 466 13.03 18.09 0.94
C PRO A 466 12.01 18.22 -0.20
N GLU A 467 12.36 17.72 -1.39
CA GLU A 467 11.56 17.73 -2.61
C GLU A 467 10.27 16.90 -2.45
N LEU A 468 10.31 15.80 -1.68
CA LEU A 468 9.17 14.92 -1.48
C LEU A 468 8.13 15.49 -0.52
N LYS A 469 8.51 16.50 0.29
CA LYS A 469 7.59 17.16 1.24
C LYS A 469 6.38 17.78 0.55
N LYS A 470 6.48 18.14 -0.73
CA LYS A 470 5.35 18.68 -1.52
C LYS A 470 5.01 17.86 -2.78
N ALA A 471 5.74 16.79 -3.07
CA ALA A 471 5.52 16.01 -4.28
C ALA A 471 4.24 15.17 -4.23
N GLY A 472 3.84 14.68 -3.05
CA GLY A 472 2.64 13.88 -2.89
C GLY A 472 2.37 13.48 -1.44
N ARG A 473 1.38 12.60 -1.25
CA ARG A 473 1.06 11.95 0.02
C ARG A 473 1.03 10.44 -0.22
N TRP A 474 2.01 9.74 0.35
CA TRP A 474 2.31 8.36 -0.02
C TRP A 474 1.45 7.37 0.75
N ILE A 475 0.77 6.45 0.05
CA ILE A 475 -0.03 5.38 0.66
C ILE A 475 0.50 3.98 0.32
N CYS A 476 1.14 3.84 -0.84
CA CYS A 476 1.77 2.61 -1.29
C CYS A 476 3.18 2.90 -1.80
N MET A 477 4.04 1.89 -1.72
CA MET A 477 5.43 1.92 -2.14
C MET A 477 5.82 0.53 -2.64
N ASP A 478 6.67 0.49 -3.66
CA ASP A 478 7.34 -0.73 -4.10
C ASP A 478 8.82 -0.49 -4.35
N VAL A 479 9.62 -1.55 -4.24
CA VAL A 479 11.08 -1.52 -4.38
C VAL A 479 11.49 -2.56 -5.41
N GLY A 480 12.33 -2.19 -6.37
CA GLY A 480 12.78 -3.07 -7.42
C GLY A 480 13.73 -2.37 -8.38
N ASP A 481 14.35 -3.14 -9.26
CA ASP A 481 15.33 -2.66 -10.24
C ASP A 481 14.59 -2.23 -11.52
N PHE A 482 14.19 -0.95 -11.60
CA PHE A 482 13.37 -0.41 -12.68
C PHE A 482 14.18 -0.24 -13.97
N ASP A 483 15.43 0.22 -13.86
CA ASP A 483 16.29 0.49 -15.01
C ASP A 483 17.24 -0.65 -15.39
N ARG A 484 17.29 -1.70 -14.56
CA ARG A 484 18.06 -2.92 -14.75
C ARG A 484 19.57 -2.74 -14.58
N ASP A 485 19.99 -1.79 -13.77
CA ASP A 485 21.40 -1.59 -13.41
C ASP A 485 21.83 -2.40 -12.17
N GLY A 486 20.87 -3.01 -11.47
CA GLY A 486 21.08 -3.91 -10.35
C GLY A 486 21.22 -3.21 -9.00
N ASP A 487 20.85 -1.94 -8.87
CA ASP A 487 20.53 -1.33 -7.59
C ASP A 487 19.00 -1.19 -7.39
N PRO A 488 18.52 -1.11 -6.14
CA PRO A 488 17.09 -1.05 -5.88
C PRO A 488 16.57 0.39 -6.00
N ASP A 489 15.63 0.60 -6.92
CA ASP A 489 14.82 1.81 -7.03
C ASP A 489 13.60 1.77 -6.12
N ILE A 490 13.02 2.93 -5.82
CA ILE A 490 11.79 3.04 -5.03
C ILE A 490 10.73 3.78 -5.82
N VAL A 491 9.53 3.21 -5.94
CA VAL A 491 8.36 3.93 -6.46
C VAL A 491 7.38 4.26 -5.33
N LEU A 492 6.93 5.51 -5.27
CA LEU A 492 6.00 6.04 -4.28
C LEU A 492 4.65 6.35 -4.95
N GLY A 493 3.56 5.74 -4.47
CA GLY A 493 2.21 5.99 -4.96
C GLY A 493 1.48 7.06 -4.13
N ASN A 494 1.00 8.11 -4.82
CA ASN A 494 0.32 9.25 -4.20
C ASN A 494 -1.19 9.04 -4.11
N TYR A 495 -1.72 9.21 -2.90
CA TYR A 495 -3.15 9.26 -2.64
C TYR A 495 -3.51 10.61 -2.00
N SER A 496 -3.89 11.55 -2.86
CA SER A 496 -4.01 12.97 -2.56
C SER A 496 -5.35 13.40 -1.94
N LYS A 497 -6.31 12.49 -1.84
CA LYS A 497 -7.61 12.73 -1.17
C LYS A 497 -7.73 11.91 0.10
N GLY A 498 -8.62 12.26 1.01
CA GLY A 498 -8.93 11.47 2.21
C GLY A 498 -8.98 12.33 3.46
N PHE A 499 -9.05 11.67 4.61
CA PHE A 499 -9.17 12.34 5.90
C PHE A 499 -7.88 13.10 6.26
N MET A 500 -8.06 14.17 7.03
CA MET A 500 -6.99 14.97 7.61
C MET A 500 -7.14 14.87 9.13
N ILE A 501 -6.15 14.28 9.78
CA ILE A 501 -6.15 14.09 11.24
C ILE A 501 -5.65 15.33 12.00
N GLN A 502 -5.13 16.33 11.27
CA GLN A 502 -4.55 17.53 11.85
C GLN A 502 -5.42 18.75 11.57
N ASP A 503 -6.04 19.28 12.62
CA ASP A 503 -6.99 20.38 12.55
C ASP A 503 -6.42 21.61 11.83
N GLY A 504 -7.16 22.11 10.83
CA GLY A 504 -6.82 23.34 10.11
C GLY A 504 -5.63 23.23 9.14
N PHE A 505 -5.01 22.05 8.98
CA PHE A 505 -4.02 21.85 7.93
C PHE A 505 -4.70 21.85 6.55
N ARG A 506 -4.12 22.57 5.60
CA ARG A 506 -4.55 22.58 4.19
C ARG A 506 -3.50 21.85 3.37
N PRO A 507 -3.86 20.79 2.62
CA PRO A 507 -2.96 20.12 1.70
C PRO A 507 -2.17 21.09 0.82
N ASP A 508 -0.85 20.98 0.85
CA ASP A 508 0.10 21.79 0.07
C ASP A 508 0.95 20.93 -0.89
N TRP A 509 0.65 19.64 -0.99
CA TRP A 509 1.27 18.73 -1.95
C TRP A 509 0.62 18.81 -3.33
N ASN A 510 1.35 18.33 -4.34
CA ASN A 510 0.82 18.16 -5.69
C ASN A 510 -0.28 17.08 -5.69
N VAL A 511 -1.50 17.50 -5.99
CA VAL A 511 -2.66 16.60 -6.01
C VAL A 511 -2.83 15.83 -7.31
N ASN A 512 -2.03 16.11 -8.34
CA ASN A 512 -2.18 15.55 -9.69
C ASN A 512 -1.09 14.53 -10.04
N THR A 513 0.01 14.49 -9.30
CA THR A 513 1.10 13.51 -9.49
C THR A 513 0.64 12.16 -8.95
N PRO A 514 0.50 11.11 -9.77
CA PRO A 514 0.06 9.80 -9.29
C PRO A 514 1.18 9.03 -8.59
N LEU A 515 2.42 9.17 -9.05
CA LEU A 515 3.57 8.51 -8.46
C LEU A 515 4.87 9.30 -8.65
N VAL A 516 5.86 8.95 -7.84
CA VAL A 516 7.24 9.42 -7.96
C VAL A 516 8.16 8.21 -7.95
N LEU A 517 9.10 8.17 -8.88
CA LEU A 517 10.21 7.21 -8.88
C LEU A 517 11.44 7.87 -8.26
N LEU A 518 12.02 7.21 -7.27
CA LEU A 518 13.33 7.51 -6.72
C LEU A 518 14.29 6.54 -7.39
N ARG A 519 14.92 7.00 -8.48
CA ARG A 519 15.87 6.20 -9.23
C ARG A 519 17.20 6.19 -8.49
N ASN A 520 17.70 5.02 -8.13
CA ASN A 520 18.95 4.89 -7.41
C ASN A 520 20.12 5.13 -8.39
N ASN A 521 21.21 5.70 -7.87
CA ASN A 521 22.41 6.02 -8.64
C ASN A 521 23.66 5.56 -7.89
N SER A 522 23.53 4.49 -7.11
CA SER A 522 24.60 3.98 -6.28
C SER A 522 25.69 3.29 -7.11
N LYS A 523 25.35 2.81 -8.31
CA LYS A 523 26.23 2.06 -9.22
C LYS A 523 26.67 2.80 -10.47
#